data_AF-A0A1I5QPT7-F1
#
_entry.id   AF-A0A1I5QPT7-F1
#
_cell.length_a   1.000
_cell.length_b   1.000
_cell.length_c   1.000
_cell.angle_alpha   90.00
_cell.angle_beta   90.00
_cell.angle_gamma   90.00
#
_symmetry.space_group_name_H-M   'P 1'
#
loop_
_entity.id
_entity.type
_entity.pdbx_description
1 polymer ?
#
loop_
_entity_poly.entity_id
_entity_poly.type
_entity_poly.pdbx_seq_one_letter_code
_entity_poly.pdbx_strand_id
1 'polypeptide(L)'
;MSEAMMAAASLYNDSRFFSPSEVRIRENKKRRAKIVRRQYITLITVISAMIFAFFFFTFSLLSDAQSDTFVPEYKYYKTITVHTGDTISDIAVRYFDSDKYKNLDQYISEIEDINGLGDTSLVMAGEQLIIPYYSTEYK
;
A
#
# COMPACT_ATOMS: atom_id res chain seq x y z
N MET A 1 -16.71 -5.46 71.50
CA MET A 1 -17.29 -5.95 70.22
C MET A 1 -17.04 -7.45 70.14
N SER A 2 -18.06 -8.25 69.83
CA SER A 2 -17.98 -9.72 69.80
C SER A 2 -17.29 -10.22 68.53
N GLU A 3 -16.50 -11.30 68.61
CA GLU A 3 -15.84 -11.94 67.45
C GLU A 3 -16.83 -12.27 66.32
N ALA A 4 -18.05 -12.66 66.66
CA ALA A 4 -19.11 -12.97 65.70
C ALA A 4 -19.50 -11.75 64.85
N MET A 5 -19.46 -10.55 65.44
CA MET A 5 -19.75 -9.30 64.74
C MET A 5 -18.63 -8.93 63.76
N MET A 6 -17.37 -9.23 64.12
CA MET A 6 -16.21 -9.00 63.26
C MET A 6 -16.15 -10.00 62.10
N ALA A 7 -16.53 -11.26 62.33
CA ALA A 7 -16.63 -12.29 61.30
C ALA A 7 -17.78 -12.02 60.29
N ALA A 8 -18.93 -11.54 60.76
CA ALA A 8 -20.02 -11.13 59.87
C ALA A 8 -19.65 -9.90 59.02
N ALA A 9 -18.85 -8.99 59.57
CA ALA A 9 -18.40 -7.80 58.86
C ALA A 9 -17.35 -8.08 57.77
N SER A 10 -16.45 -9.05 58.00
CA SER A 10 -15.46 -9.46 56.99
C SER A 10 -16.10 -10.12 55.77
N LEU A 11 -17.23 -10.81 55.94
CA LEU A 11 -18.06 -11.36 54.86
C LEU A 11 -18.65 -10.28 53.95
N TYR A 12 -18.91 -9.07 54.47
CA TYR A 12 -19.55 -8.00 53.71
C TYR A 12 -18.58 -6.98 53.08
N ASN A 13 -17.26 -7.19 53.20
CA ASN A 13 -16.20 -6.30 52.68
C ASN A 13 -16.47 -4.80 53.00
N ASP A 14 -17.07 -4.51 54.17
CA ASP A 14 -17.40 -3.14 54.58
C ASP A 14 -16.11 -2.40 54.99
N SER A 15 -15.88 -1.26 54.34
CA SER A 15 -14.71 -0.41 54.51
C SER A 15 -14.40 0.02 55.95
N ARG A 16 -15.41 -0.01 56.84
CA ARG A 16 -15.31 0.45 58.23
C ARG A 16 -14.62 -0.55 59.18
N PHE A 17 -14.42 -1.80 58.76
CA PHE A 17 -13.85 -2.87 59.59
C PHE A 17 -12.42 -3.25 59.19
N PHE A 18 -11.81 -2.56 58.23
CA PHE A 18 -10.41 -2.79 57.86
C PHE A 18 -9.46 -2.12 58.83
N SER A 19 -8.36 -2.80 59.14
CA SER A 19 -7.26 -2.19 59.87
C SER A 19 -6.64 -1.03 59.06
N PRO A 20 -6.10 0.02 59.70
CA PRO A 20 -5.47 1.13 58.99
C PRO A 20 -4.32 0.73 58.06
N SER A 21 -3.67 -0.42 58.30
CA SER A 21 -2.67 -1.03 57.42
C SER A 21 -3.27 -1.62 56.15
N GLU A 22 -4.39 -2.33 56.23
CA GLU A 22 -5.07 -2.93 55.07
C GLU A 22 -5.65 -1.88 54.13
N VAL A 23 -6.20 -0.80 54.68
CA VAL A 23 -6.67 0.35 53.89
C VAL A 23 -5.51 0.95 53.09
N ARG A 24 -4.35 1.19 53.74
CA ARG A 24 -3.14 1.69 53.07
C ARG A 24 -2.62 0.74 51.99
N ILE A 25 -2.61 -0.57 52.22
CA ILE A 25 -2.20 -1.57 51.24
C ILE A 25 -3.12 -1.54 50.02
N ARG A 26 -4.44 -1.49 50.22
CA ARG A 26 -5.43 -1.40 49.14
C ARG A 26 -5.31 -0.11 48.34
N GLU A 27 -5.12 1.03 49.01
CA GLU A 27 -4.90 2.31 48.35
C GLU A 27 -3.62 2.31 47.52
N ASN A 28 -2.51 1.79 48.06
CA ASN A 28 -1.26 1.66 47.34
C ASN A 28 -1.40 0.73 46.13
N LYS A 29 -2.15 -0.37 46.24
CA LYS A 29 -2.46 -1.27 45.10
C LYS A 29 -3.27 -0.55 44.02
N LYS A 30 -4.28 0.25 44.40
CA LYS A 30 -5.06 1.07 43.45
C LYS A 30 -4.20 2.14 42.78
N ARG A 31 -3.30 2.81 43.51
CA ARG A 31 -2.35 3.80 42.96
C ARG A 31 -1.40 3.15 41.95
N ARG A 32 -0.80 2.00 42.30
CA ARG A 32 0.08 1.23 41.40
C ARG A 32 -0.66 0.77 40.13
N ALA A 33 -1.88 0.25 40.26
CA ALA A 33 -2.68 -0.15 39.12
C ALA A 33 -3.01 1.03 38.18
N LYS A 34 -3.28 2.22 38.72
CA LYS A 34 -3.48 3.44 37.92
C LYS A 34 -2.22 3.87 37.19
N ILE A 35 -1.05 3.78 37.82
CA ILE A 35 0.25 4.13 37.21
C ILE A 35 0.55 3.16 36.07
N VAL A 36 0.44 1.86 36.32
CA VAL A 36 0.67 0.81 35.31
C VAL A 36 -0.32 0.95 34.15
N ARG A 37 -1.61 1.17 34.42
CA ARG A 37 -2.61 1.41 33.37
C ARG A 37 -2.28 2.63 32.53
N ARG A 38 -1.83 3.73 33.15
CA ARG A 38 -1.40 4.92 32.41
C ARG A 38 -0.19 4.62 31.53
N GLN A 39 0.83 3.93 32.04
CA GLN A 39 2.00 3.52 31.25
C GLN A 39 1.62 2.67 30.04
N TYR A 40 0.73 1.68 30.20
CA TYR A 40 0.24 0.88 29.09
C TYR A 40 -0.53 1.69 28.05
N ILE A 41 -1.41 2.61 28.49
CA ILE A 41 -2.15 3.49 27.57
C ILE A 41 -1.16 4.35 26.78
N THR A 42 -0.20 4.98 27.46
CA THR A 42 0.82 5.83 26.80
C THR A 42 1.62 5.03 25.77
N LEU A 43 2.03 3.80 26.12
CA LEU A 43 2.78 2.92 25.22
C LEU A 43 1.96 2.54 23.98
N ILE A 44 0.69 2.16 24.16
CA ILE A 44 -0.22 1.83 23.04
C ILE A 44 -0.42 3.05 22.13
N THR A 45 -0.61 4.25 22.69
CA THR A 45 -0.76 5.47 21.89
C THR A 45 0.49 5.80 21.08
N VAL A 46 1.69 5.62 21.65
CA VAL A 46 2.95 5.86 20.92
C VAL A 46 3.11 4.87 19.78
N ILE A 47 2.86 3.58 20.02
CA ILE A 47 2.93 2.54 18.97
C ILE A 47 1.92 2.82 17.87
N SER A 48 0.68 3.17 18.23
CA SER A 48 -0.36 3.50 17.24
C SER A 48 0.01 4.72 16.41
N ALA A 49 0.60 5.77 17.01
CA ALA A 49 1.05 6.94 16.29
C ALA A 49 2.20 6.62 15.33
N MET A 50 3.14 5.75 15.72
CA MET A 50 4.22 5.29 14.84
C MET A 50 3.69 4.50 13.64
N ILE A 51 2.74 3.59 13.86
CA ILE A 51 2.11 2.82 12.80
C ILE A 51 1.36 3.74 11.83
N PHE A 52 0.59 4.70 12.37
CA PHE A 52 -0.12 5.69 11.55
C PHE A 52 0.84 6.54 10.72
N ALA A 53 1.93 7.03 11.32
CA ALA A 53 2.95 7.78 10.62
C ALA A 53 3.59 6.95 9.50
N PHE A 54 3.95 5.69 9.77
CA PHE A 54 4.49 4.78 8.77
C PHE A 54 3.53 4.62 7.57
N PHE A 55 2.26 4.32 7.84
CA PHE A 55 1.27 4.23 6.76
C PHE A 55 1.14 5.56 6.00
N PHE A 56 1.05 6.69 6.70
CA PHE A 56 0.97 8.01 6.08
C PHE A 56 2.16 8.30 5.15
N PHE A 57 3.39 7.99 5.58
CA PHE A 57 4.58 8.14 4.73
C PHE A 57 4.56 7.19 3.53
N THR A 58 4.12 5.94 3.68
CA THR A 58 4.00 5.02 2.53
C THR A 58 2.97 5.48 1.51
N PHE A 59 1.82 6.01 1.94
CA PHE A 59 0.79 6.52 1.04
C PHE A 59 1.18 7.85 0.38
N SER A 60 1.87 8.74 1.11
CA SER A 60 2.29 10.03 0.56
C SER A 60 3.36 9.92 -0.53
N LEU A 61 4.19 8.86 -0.52
CA LEU A 61 5.18 8.61 -1.58
C LEU A 61 4.58 7.96 -2.83
N LEU A 62 3.39 7.36 -2.72
CA LEU A 62 2.65 6.78 -3.85
C LEU A 62 1.76 7.80 -4.58
N SER A 63 1.51 8.95 -3.96
CA SER A 63 0.79 10.06 -4.58
C SER A 63 1.78 10.94 -5.35
N ASP A 64 2.27 10.44 -6.47
CA ASP A 64 2.90 11.27 -7.49
C ASP A 64 1.81 12.22 -8.04
N ALA A 65 1.72 13.40 -7.43
CA ALA A 65 0.79 14.43 -7.87
C ALA A 65 1.28 14.90 -9.24
N GLN A 66 0.59 14.45 -10.29
CA GLN A 66 0.77 14.92 -11.66
C GLN A 66 0.89 16.44 -11.66
N SER A 67 2.09 16.92 -11.99
CA SER A 67 2.37 18.33 -12.22
C SER A 67 1.36 18.92 -13.20
N ASP A 68 0.98 20.19 -13.01
CA ASP A 68 0.03 20.96 -13.85
C ASP A 68 0.43 21.03 -15.35
N THR A 69 1.57 20.45 -15.74
CA THR A 69 2.04 20.28 -17.12
C THR A 69 1.73 18.91 -17.71
N PHE A 70 0.94 18.06 -17.04
CA PHE A 70 0.57 16.76 -17.57
C PHE A 70 -0.47 16.89 -18.68
N VAL A 71 -0.03 16.78 -19.93
CA VAL A 71 -0.94 16.52 -21.04
C VAL A 71 -1.27 15.02 -21.00
N PRO A 72 -2.54 14.61 -20.80
CA PRO A 72 -2.91 13.21 -20.79
C PRO A 72 -2.66 12.61 -22.17
N GLU A 73 -1.70 11.70 -22.24
CA GLU A 73 -1.48 10.86 -23.40
C GLU A 73 -2.14 9.51 -23.19
N TYR A 74 -2.95 9.12 -24.17
CA TYR A 74 -3.69 7.88 -24.19
C TYR A 74 -2.99 6.89 -25.13
N LYS A 75 -2.94 5.63 -24.70
CA LYS A 75 -2.40 4.54 -25.49
C LYS A 75 -3.47 4.00 -26.43
N TYR A 76 -3.16 3.95 -27.72
CA TYR A 76 -4.00 3.41 -28.77
C TYR A 76 -3.27 2.34 -29.57
N TYR A 77 -4.05 1.60 -30.36
CA TYR A 77 -3.55 0.56 -31.25
C TYR A 77 -3.93 0.91 -32.68
N LYS A 78 -2.97 0.77 -33.60
CA LYS A 78 -3.21 0.93 -35.04
C LYS A 78 -2.66 -0.24 -35.80
N THR A 79 -3.28 -0.54 -36.93
CA THR A 79 -2.81 -1.58 -37.84
C THR A 79 -1.90 -0.98 -38.90
N ILE A 80 -0.75 -1.61 -39.14
CA ILE A 80 0.18 -1.29 -40.23
C ILE A 80 0.36 -2.51 -41.11
N THR A 81 0.78 -2.29 -42.36
CA THR A 81 1.08 -3.38 -43.30
C THR A 81 2.58 -3.64 -43.32
N VAL A 82 2.97 -4.91 -43.21
CA VAL A 82 4.36 -5.34 -43.29
C VAL A 82 4.83 -5.32 -44.75
N HIS A 83 5.95 -4.67 -45.03
CA HIS A 83 6.54 -4.64 -46.38
C HIS A 83 7.59 -5.73 -46.57
N THR A 84 7.93 -6.01 -47.83
CA THR A 84 8.92 -7.04 -48.17
C THR A 84 10.29 -6.69 -47.58
N GLY A 85 10.82 -7.57 -46.74
CA GLY A 85 12.12 -7.41 -46.08
C GLY A 85 12.07 -6.69 -44.74
N ASP A 86 10.90 -6.23 -44.28
CA ASP A 86 10.74 -5.69 -42.93
C ASP A 86 10.83 -6.80 -41.89
N THR A 87 11.58 -6.56 -40.81
CA THR A 87 11.49 -7.37 -39.58
C THR A 87 10.67 -6.64 -38.52
N ILE A 88 10.19 -7.36 -37.49
CA ILE A 88 9.52 -6.74 -36.34
C ILE A 88 10.43 -5.68 -35.71
N SER A 89 11.73 -5.96 -35.58
CA SER A 89 12.71 -5.02 -35.04
C SER A 89 12.78 -3.74 -35.86
N ASP A 90 12.80 -3.81 -37.20
CA ASP A 90 12.82 -2.62 -38.07
C ASP A 90 11.53 -1.80 -37.94
N ILE A 91 10.38 -2.49 -37.85
CA ILE A 91 9.09 -1.85 -37.58
C ILE A 91 9.10 -1.18 -36.21
N ALA A 92 9.59 -1.87 -35.19
CA ALA A 92 9.65 -1.36 -33.82
C ALA A 92 10.50 -0.10 -33.75
N VAL A 93 11.70 -0.09 -34.36
CA VAL A 93 12.58 1.09 -34.42
C VAL A 93 11.88 2.29 -35.07
N ARG A 94 11.09 2.07 -36.13
CA ARG A 94 10.37 3.15 -36.83
C ARG A 94 9.27 3.80 -36.00
N TYR A 95 8.66 3.05 -35.08
CA TYR A 95 7.53 3.52 -34.25
C TYR A 95 7.86 3.60 -32.76
N PHE A 96 9.14 3.45 -32.38
CA PHE A 96 9.57 3.47 -31.00
C PHE A 96 9.47 4.86 -30.41
N ASP A 97 8.89 4.95 -29.22
CA ASP A 97 8.81 6.18 -28.44
C ASP A 97 9.69 6.06 -27.18
N SER A 98 10.81 6.78 -27.17
CA SER A 98 11.79 6.76 -26.07
C SER A 98 11.26 7.33 -24.77
N ASP A 99 10.20 8.14 -24.82
CA ASP A 99 9.62 8.75 -23.62
C ASP A 99 8.66 7.79 -22.91
N LYS A 100 8.17 6.75 -23.62
CA LYS A 100 7.18 5.78 -23.11
C LYS A 100 7.76 4.42 -22.79
N TYR A 101 8.86 4.05 -23.44
CA TYR A 101 9.49 2.74 -23.29
C TYR A 101 10.93 2.88 -22.82
N LYS A 102 11.34 2.01 -21.89
CA LYS A 102 12.71 2.02 -21.35
C LYS A 102 13.74 1.54 -22.38
N ASN A 103 13.34 0.59 -23.20
CA ASN A 103 14.19 -0.03 -24.22
C ASN A 103 13.33 -0.54 -25.38
N LEU A 104 13.99 -0.76 -26.52
CA LEU A 104 13.34 -1.28 -27.73
C LEU A 104 12.75 -2.69 -27.51
N ASP A 105 13.44 -3.54 -26.74
CA ASP A 105 13.01 -4.91 -26.49
C ASP A 105 11.65 -4.99 -25.78
N GLN A 106 11.37 -4.07 -24.85
CA GLN A 106 10.06 -3.98 -24.20
C GLN A 106 8.95 -3.65 -25.21
N TYR A 107 9.26 -2.81 -26.20
CA TYR A 107 8.30 -2.46 -27.24
C TYR A 107 8.10 -3.60 -28.25
N ILE A 108 9.18 -4.31 -28.63
CA ILE A 108 9.12 -5.50 -29.49
C ILE A 108 8.27 -6.60 -28.82
N SER A 109 8.55 -6.91 -27.56
CA SER A 109 7.80 -7.92 -26.81
C SER A 109 6.31 -7.58 -26.72
N GLU A 110 5.96 -6.31 -26.51
CA GLU A 110 4.56 -5.91 -26.52
C GLU A 110 3.90 -6.10 -27.91
N ILE A 111 4.60 -5.75 -28.99
CA ILE A 111 4.10 -5.98 -30.36
C ILE A 111 3.88 -7.48 -30.62
N GLU A 112 4.83 -8.33 -30.20
CA GLU A 112 4.74 -9.78 -30.34
C GLU A 112 3.56 -10.36 -29.57
N ASP A 113 3.34 -9.91 -28.34
CA ASP A 113 2.24 -10.34 -27.49
C ASP A 113 0.87 -9.95 -28.08
N ILE A 114 0.73 -8.71 -28.57
CA ILE A 114 -0.54 -8.22 -29.14
C ILE A 114 -0.91 -8.99 -30.42
N ASN A 115 0.09 -9.33 -31.23
CA ASN A 115 -0.12 -10.01 -32.50
C ASN A 115 -0.03 -11.54 -32.39
N GLY A 116 0.23 -12.07 -31.20
CA GLY A 116 0.37 -13.50 -30.95
C GLY A 116 1.53 -14.15 -31.70
N LEU A 117 2.60 -13.40 -31.96
CA LEU A 117 3.71 -13.84 -32.81
C LEU A 117 4.71 -14.76 -32.09
N GLY A 118 4.66 -14.82 -30.75
CA GLY A 118 5.56 -15.64 -29.94
C GLY A 118 7.05 -15.37 -30.21
N ASP A 119 7.93 -16.25 -29.73
CA ASP A 119 9.40 -16.16 -29.88
C ASP A 119 9.91 -16.27 -31.34
N THR A 120 9.01 -16.47 -32.31
CA THR A 120 9.40 -16.70 -33.70
C THR A 120 9.73 -15.40 -34.41
N SER A 121 9.15 -14.27 -33.99
CA SER A 121 9.35 -12.92 -34.56
C SER A 121 9.26 -12.83 -36.10
N LEU A 122 8.68 -13.84 -36.76
CA LEU A 122 8.57 -13.91 -38.22
C LEU A 122 7.25 -13.26 -38.63
N VAL A 123 7.37 -12.25 -39.50
CA VAL A 123 6.25 -11.58 -40.16
C VAL A 123 6.42 -11.68 -41.66
N MET A 124 5.32 -11.88 -42.38
CA MET A 124 5.32 -11.96 -43.84
C MET A 124 4.87 -10.66 -44.49
N ALA A 125 5.41 -10.36 -45.67
CA ALA A 125 4.99 -9.20 -46.44
C ALA A 125 3.49 -9.27 -46.79
N GLY A 126 2.77 -8.17 -46.55
CA GLY A 126 1.33 -8.07 -46.73
C GLY A 126 0.51 -8.40 -45.47
N GLU A 127 1.13 -8.89 -44.40
CA GLU A 127 0.46 -9.08 -43.12
C GLU A 127 0.12 -7.75 -42.44
N GLN A 128 -0.92 -7.79 -41.63
CA GLN A 128 -1.36 -6.67 -40.81
C GLN A 128 -0.83 -6.85 -39.39
N LEU A 129 -0.05 -5.88 -38.93
CA LEU A 129 0.52 -5.85 -37.60
C LEU A 129 -0.12 -4.73 -36.78
N ILE A 130 -0.57 -5.06 -35.58
CA ILE A 130 -1.12 -4.10 -34.62
C ILE A 130 0.04 -3.55 -33.80
N ILE A 131 0.21 -2.23 -33.79
CA ILE A 131 1.26 -1.57 -33.01
C ILE A 131 0.69 -0.54 -32.03
N PRO A 132 1.26 -0.42 -30.81
CA PRO A 132 0.90 0.62 -29.86
C PRO A 132 1.36 2.00 -30.35
N TYR A 133 0.60 3.06 -30.07
CA TYR A 133 1.05 4.44 -30.20
C TYR A 133 0.36 5.34 -29.15
N TYR A 134 0.96 6.49 -28.83
CA TYR A 134 0.42 7.44 -27.88
C TYR A 134 -0.12 8.69 -28.58
N SER A 135 -1.22 9.24 -28.08
CA SER A 135 -1.78 10.49 -28.57
C SER A 135 -2.43 11.27 -27.43
N THR A 136 -2.32 12.59 -27.49
CA THR A 136 -2.95 13.53 -26.54
C THR A 136 -4.45 13.71 -26.81
N GLU A 137 -4.93 13.29 -27.98
CA GLU A 137 -6.34 13.34 -28.33
C GLU A 137 -7.08 12.13 -27.75
N TYR A 138 -8.25 12.39 -27.17
CA TYR A 138 -9.20 11.33 -26.79
C TYR A 138 -9.94 10.85 -28.04
N LYS A 139 -9.82 9.57 -28.38
CA LYS A 139 -10.42 8.92 -29.55
C LYS A 139 -11.43 7.86 -29.17
#